data_AF-A0A8S2FQX5-F1
#
_entry.id   AF-A0A8S2FQX5-F1
#
_cell.length_a   1.000
_cell.length_b   1.000
_cell.length_c   1.000
_cell.angle_alpha   90.00
_cell.angle_beta   90.00
_cell.angle_gamma   90.00
#
_symmetry.space_group_name_H-M   'P 1'
#
loop_
_entity.id
_entity.type
_entity.pdbx_description
1 polymer ?
#
loop_
_entity_poly.entity_id
_entity_poly.type
_entity_poly.pdbx_seq_one_letter_code
_entity_poly.pdbx_strand_id
1 'polypeptide(L)'
;GNRKYNSGKSSTFKKLGNGHKAFDITYEDGTGASGVFVKDTVTIGGIKVLHQTFGSANKVDQDRSNVYDGILGLTIPITSDDKSKSVLYNLYQQKKIKQPIFSFYLAADPSATIGGEFIIGGIDKSKYIGRITYFRASVKDMYQATFTSITVNNHQISDSNQQFYLDTGTAFIIGPPKQIRKLHQQIGLTYNDKLDAYVVNCDDKLKLPSVVFTIANQPFPLTPEQYIYTNTDDNENPYCATTFESGRSYGANGQNLL
;
A
#
# COMPACT_ATOMS: atom_id res chain seq x y z
N GLY A 1 1.92 -23.57 -0.08
CA GLY A 1 2.61 -23.56 -1.38
C GLY A 1 1.70 -22.89 -2.40
N ASN A 2 2.22 -21.91 -3.13
CA ASN A 2 1.42 -20.99 -3.95
C ASN A 2 0.88 -21.62 -5.25
N ARG A 3 -0.27 -21.12 -5.72
CA ARG A 3 -0.85 -21.49 -7.02
C ARG A 3 0.00 -20.91 -8.14
N LYS A 4 0.28 -21.74 -9.15
CA LYS A 4 1.13 -21.35 -10.29
C LYS A 4 0.30 -21.21 -11.56
N TYR A 5 0.52 -20.12 -12.28
CA TYR A 5 -0.06 -19.93 -13.61
C TYR A 5 0.52 -20.96 -14.60
N ASN A 6 -0.35 -21.61 -15.38
CA ASN A 6 0.04 -22.57 -16.41
C ASN A 6 -0.54 -22.12 -17.76
N SER A 7 0.32 -21.51 -18.58
CA SER A 7 -0.04 -21.00 -19.90
C SER A 7 -0.53 -22.09 -20.86
N GLY A 8 -0.02 -23.33 -20.74
CA GLY A 8 -0.44 -24.47 -21.57
C GLY A 8 -1.89 -24.91 -21.35
N LYS A 9 -2.53 -24.46 -20.26
CA LYS A 9 -3.95 -24.74 -19.98
C LYS A 9 -4.90 -23.61 -20.39
N SER A 10 -4.39 -22.50 -20.92
CA SER A 10 -5.20 -21.35 -21.30
C SER A 10 -5.36 -21.24 -22.80
N SER A 11 -6.60 -21.24 -23.28
CA SER A 11 -6.91 -21.02 -24.70
C SER A 11 -6.78 -19.56 -25.13
N THR A 12 -6.71 -18.61 -24.18
CA THR A 12 -6.53 -17.17 -24.46
C THR A 12 -5.10 -16.68 -24.25
N PHE A 13 -4.20 -17.56 -23.81
CA PHE A 13 -2.79 -17.25 -23.66
C PHE A 13 -2.16 -16.86 -24.99
N LYS A 14 -1.37 -15.78 -24.94
CA LYS A 14 -0.51 -15.32 -26.02
C LYS A 14 0.88 -15.05 -25.47
N LYS A 15 1.88 -15.67 -26.08
CA LYS A 15 3.29 -15.30 -25.88
C LYS A 15 3.48 -13.87 -26.40
N LEU A 16 4.22 -13.04 -25.67
CA LEU A 16 4.64 -11.74 -26.20
C LEU A 16 5.73 -11.93 -27.26
N GLY A 17 5.75 -11.04 -28.25
CA GLY A 17 6.72 -11.09 -29.35
C GLY A 17 8.15 -10.80 -28.91
N ASN A 18 9.09 -10.94 -29.84
CA ASN A 18 10.50 -10.61 -29.60
C ASN A 18 10.64 -9.12 -29.31
N GLY A 19 11.35 -8.74 -28.24
CA GLY A 19 11.58 -7.34 -27.84
C GLY A 19 11.15 -6.97 -26.42
N HIS A 20 10.45 -7.85 -25.71
CA HIS A 20 10.15 -7.65 -24.29
C HIS A 20 11.29 -8.20 -23.41
N LYS A 21 11.89 -7.34 -22.58
CA LYS A 21 12.82 -7.76 -21.53
C LYS A 21 12.05 -8.55 -20.47
N ALA A 22 12.69 -9.55 -19.88
CA ALA A 22 12.21 -10.16 -18.65
C ALA A 22 12.03 -9.09 -17.56
N PHE A 23 11.04 -9.27 -16.68
CA PHE A 23 10.88 -8.38 -15.54
C PHE A 23 11.76 -8.84 -14.38
N ASP A 24 12.22 -7.88 -13.60
CA ASP A 24 13.02 -8.10 -12.40
C ASP A 24 12.71 -6.98 -11.42
N ILE A 25 11.90 -7.30 -10.41
CA ILE A 25 11.32 -6.35 -9.47
C ILE A 25 11.95 -6.57 -8.11
N THR A 26 12.40 -5.48 -7.48
CA THR A 26 12.79 -5.43 -6.07
C THR A 26 11.77 -4.60 -5.30
N TYR A 27 11.26 -5.15 -4.20
CA TYR A 27 10.34 -4.50 -3.27
C TYR A 27 11.12 -3.79 -2.15
N GLU A 28 10.44 -2.90 -1.43
CA GLU A 28 11.06 -2.08 -0.37
C GLU A 28 11.61 -2.91 0.80
N ASP A 29 10.98 -4.04 1.10
CA ASP A 29 11.46 -4.99 2.12
C ASP A 29 12.73 -5.76 1.70
N GLY A 30 13.25 -5.49 0.50
CA GLY A 30 14.44 -6.14 -0.07
C GLY A 30 14.16 -7.46 -0.75
N THR A 31 12.91 -7.92 -0.78
CA THR A 31 12.52 -9.12 -1.55
C THR A 31 12.36 -8.78 -3.02
N GLY A 32 12.38 -9.79 -3.88
CA GLY A 32 12.16 -9.60 -5.30
C GLY A 32 11.43 -10.74 -6.00
N ALA A 33 11.05 -10.46 -7.24
CA ALA A 33 10.45 -11.43 -8.16
C ALA A 33 10.94 -11.15 -9.58
N SER A 34 11.26 -12.22 -10.32
CA SER A 34 11.63 -12.13 -11.73
C SER A 34 10.95 -13.20 -12.57
N GLY A 35 10.87 -12.92 -13.87
CA GLY A 35 10.24 -13.81 -14.83
C GLY A 35 9.98 -13.17 -16.18
N VAL A 36 8.97 -13.67 -16.88
CA VAL A 36 8.64 -13.23 -18.24
C VAL A 36 7.26 -12.60 -18.29
N PHE A 37 7.11 -11.57 -19.12
CA PHE A 37 5.79 -11.05 -19.42
C PHE A 37 5.03 -11.98 -20.37
N VAL A 38 3.76 -12.20 -20.05
CA VAL A 38 2.81 -12.97 -20.86
C VAL A 38 1.55 -12.17 -21.06
N LYS A 39 0.72 -12.57 -22.02
CA LYS A 39 -0.58 -11.95 -22.26
C LYS A 39 -1.69 -13.00 -22.15
N ASP A 40 -2.72 -12.71 -21.37
CA ASP A 40 -3.87 -13.59 -21.23
C ASP A 40 -5.14 -12.81 -20.83
N THR A 41 -6.26 -13.51 -20.67
CA THR A 41 -7.46 -12.95 -20.06
C THR A 41 -7.34 -13.02 -18.54
N VAL A 42 -7.46 -11.88 -17.88
CA VAL A 42 -7.53 -11.78 -16.41
C VAL A 42 -8.97 -11.53 -16.00
N THR A 43 -9.45 -12.19 -14.94
CA THR A 43 -10.81 -11.97 -14.40
C THR A 43 -10.70 -11.45 -12.97
N ILE A 44 -11.27 -10.27 -12.69
CA ILE A 44 -11.29 -9.64 -11.36
C ILE A 44 -12.73 -9.22 -11.06
N GLY A 45 -13.27 -9.62 -9.90
CA GLY A 45 -14.64 -9.29 -9.52
C GLY A 45 -15.70 -9.74 -10.54
N GLY A 46 -15.46 -10.85 -11.25
CA GLY A 46 -16.32 -11.33 -12.33
C GLY A 46 -16.17 -10.59 -13.68
N ILE A 47 -15.36 -9.54 -13.75
CA ILE A 47 -15.13 -8.76 -14.97
C ILE A 47 -13.88 -9.30 -15.69
N LYS A 48 -14.04 -9.61 -16.98
CA LYS A 48 -12.93 -10.07 -17.84
C LYS A 48 -12.18 -8.88 -18.46
N VAL A 49 -10.87 -8.87 -18.24
CA VAL A 49 -9.88 -8.00 -18.89
C VAL A 49 -9.20 -8.82 -19.99
N LEU A 50 -9.54 -8.55 -21.25
CA LEU A 50 -8.96 -9.30 -22.37
C LEU A 50 -7.53 -8.80 -22.63
N HIS A 51 -6.65 -9.72 -23.07
CA HIS A 51 -5.31 -9.38 -23.53
C HIS A 51 -4.47 -8.58 -22.51
N GLN A 52 -4.67 -8.83 -21.21
CA GLN A 52 -3.88 -8.21 -20.15
C GLN A 52 -2.46 -8.78 -20.19
N THR A 53 -1.47 -7.89 -20.27
CA THR A 53 -0.07 -8.27 -20.06
C THR A 53 0.23 -8.32 -18.57
N PHE A 54 0.88 -9.37 -18.09
CA PHE A 54 1.31 -9.48 -16.69
C PHE A 54 2.60 -10.30 -16.59
N GLY A 55 3.33 -10.13 -15.47
CA GLY A 55 4.52 -10.91 -15.17
C GLY A 55 4.18 -12.31 -14.69
N SER A 56 4.64 -13.33 -15.41
CA SER A 56 4.65 -14.72 -14.95
C SER A 56 6.00 -14.99 -14.27
N ALA A 57 6.01 -14.92 -12.93
CA ALA A 57 7.21 -15.15 -12.14
C ALA A 57 7.67 -16.61 -12.23
N ASN A 58 8.98 -16.81 -12.39
CA ASN A 58 9.62 -18.12 -12.27
C ASN A 58 10.65 -18.15 -11.12
N LYS A 59 11.01 -16.99 -10.57
CA LYS A 59 11.82 -16.84 -9.35
C LYS A 59 11.16 -15.81 -8.42
N VAL A 60 11.09 -16.15 -7.14
CA VAL A 60 10.66 -15.27 -6.04
C VAL A 60 11.60 -15.49 -4.86
N ASP A 61 12.04 -14.42 -4.20
CA ASP A 61 13.05 -14.51 -3.13
C ASP A 61 12.49 -15.07 -1.81
N GLN A 62 11.19 -14.89 -1.58
CA GLN A 62 10.49 -15.49 -0.46
C GLN A 62 9.28 -16.26 -0.98
N ASP A 63 9.13 -17.51 -0.55
CA ASP A 63 7.83 -18.17 -0.58
C ASP A 63 7.02 -17.51 0.53
N ARG A 64 6.48 -16.30 0.24
CA ARG A 64 5.59 -15.59 1.16
C ARG A 64 4.47 -16.59 1.49
N SER A 65 4.51 -17.05 2.74
CA SER A 65 3.66 -18.10 3.28
C SER A 65 2.20 -17.84 2.92
N ASN A 66 1.52 -18.80 2.30
CA ASN A 66 0.07 -19.09 2.16
C ASN A 66 -1.00 -17.95 2.11
N VAL A 67 -0.68 -16.66 2.13
CA VAL A 67 -1.65 -15.56 2.25
C VAL A 67 -2.08 -15.03 0.87
N TYR A 68 -1.17 -15.00 -0.12
CA TYR A 68 -1.49 -14.62 -1.49
C TYR A 68 -0.51 -15.21 -2.52
N ASP A 69 -0.96 -15.37 -3.77
CA ASP A 69 -0.17 -15.99 -4.85
C ASP A 69 0.57 -14.98 -5.76
N GLY A 70 0.22 -13.69 -5.66
CA GLY A 70 0.80 -12.66 -6.51
C GLY A 70 0.26 -11.26 -6.18
N ILE A 71 0.73 -10.27 -6.94
CA ILE A 71 0.43 -8.86 -6.72
C ILE A 71 -0.26 -8.27 -7.96
N LEU A 72 -1.34 -7.54 -7.74
CA LEU A 72 -1.99 -6.73 -8.78
C LEU A 72 -1.57 -5.27 -8.60
N GLY A 73 -0.58 -4.83 -9.40
CA GLY A 73 -0.18 -3.43 -9.45
C GLY A 73 -1.30 -2.55 -10.01
N LEU A 74 -1.64 -1.47 -9.30
CA LEU A 74 -2.68 -0.52 -9.69
C LEU A 74 -2.13 0.82 -10.21
N THR A 75 -0.81 0.99 -10.21
CA THR A 75 -0.14 2.18 -10.75
C THR A 75 -0.36 2.32 -12.26
N ILE A 76 -0.22 3.54 -12.77
CA ILE A 76 -0.53 3.89 -14.16
C ILE A 76 0.70 3.60 -15.05
N PRO A 77 0.54 3.23 -16.35
CA PRO A 77 1.53 2.51 -17.18
C PRO A 77 2.94 3.10 -17.34
N ILE A 78 3.20 4.33 -16.90
CA ILE A 78 4.52 4.95 -17.03
C ILE A 78 5.56 4.22 -16.15
N THR A 79 5.12 3.49 -15.13
CA THR A 79 6.01 2.85 -14.14
C THR A 79 6.24 1.36 -14.34
N SER A 80 5.70 0.71 -15.39
CA SER A 80 5.97 -0.72 -15.61
C SER A 80 7.23 -0.94 -16.47
N ASP A 81 8.02 -1.96 -16.13
CA ASP A 81 9.27 -2.29 -16.83
C ASP A 81 9.10 -2.45 -18.35
N ASP A 82 7.92 -2.88 -18.79
CA ASP A 82 7.56 -3.11 -20.19
C ASP A 82 6.60 -2.06 -20.77
N LYS A 83 6.25 -1.03 -20.01
CA LYS A 83 5.23 -0.01 -20.35
C LYS A 83 3.85 -0.59 -20.71
N SER A 84 3.53 -1.79 -20.20
CA SER A 84 2.22 -2.41 -20.40
C SER A 84 1.09 -1.62 -19.75
N LYS A 85 -0.09 -1.72 -20.37
CA LYS A 85 -1.31 -1.11 -19.86
C LYS A 85 -1.77 -1.84 -18.59
N SER A 86 -2.08 -1.07 -17.54
CA SER A 86 -2.65 -1.59 -16.30
C SER A 86 -4.04 -2.19 -16.52
N VAL A 87 -4.49 -3.02 -15.56
CA VAL A 87 -5.84 -3.60 -15.57
C VAL A 87 -6.92 -2.52 -15.66
N LEU A 88 -6.81 -1.47 -14.86
CA LEU A 88 -7.77 -0.36 -14.85
C LEU A 88 -7.85 0.31 -16.23
N TYR A 89 -6.69 0.58 -16.83
CA TYR A 89 -6.63 1.18 -18.15
C TYR A 89 -7.27 0.29 -19.23
N ASN A 90 -6.96 -1.01 -19.22
CA ASN A 90 -7.54 -1.97 -20.17
C ASN A 90 -9.06 -2.11 -19.99
N LEU A 91 -9.55 -2.17 -18.75
CA LEU A 91 -10.99 -2.20 -18.45
C LEU A 91 -11.72 -0.98 -19.01
N TYR A 92 -11.14 0.21 -18.84
CA TYR A 92 -11.71 1.44 -19.35
C TYR A 92 -11.72 1.47 -20.88
N GLN A 93 -10.60 1.14 -21.53
CA GLN A 93 -10.49 1.09 -23.00
C GLN A 93 -11.43 0.04 -23.63
N GLN A 94 -11.63 -1.09 -22.94
CA GLN A 94 -12.54 -2.15 -23.36
C GLN A 94 -14.01 -1.86 -23.01
N LYS A 95 -14.31 -0.64 -22.53
CA LYS A 95 -15.66 -0.19 -22.14
C LYS A 95 -16.33 -1.10 -21.10
N LYS A 96 -15.53 -1.74 -20.24
CA LYS A 96 -16.01 -2.62 -19.16
C LYS A 96 -16.38 -1.85 -17.89
N ILE A 97 -15.80 -0.67 -17.72
CA ILE A 97 -16.10 0.26 -16.62
C ILE A 97 -16.41 1.64 -17.20
N LYS A 98 -17.30 2.38 -16.54
CA LYS A 98 -17.72 3.73 -16.99
C LYS A 98 -16.70 4.81 -16.64
N GLN A 99 -15.98 4.63 -15.54
CA GLN A 99 -15.02 5.60 -15.02
C GLN A 99 -13.69 4.88 -14.75
N PRO A 100 -12.53 5.49 -15.09
CA PRO A 100 -11.22 4.91 -14.83
C PRO A 100 -10.78 5.21 -13.39
N ILE A 101 -11.60 4.81 -12.42
CA ILE A 101 -11.33 4.98 -10.98
C ILE A 101 -11.41 3.62 -10.28
N PHE A 102 -10.85 3.53 -9.09
CA PHE A 102 -11.14 2.48 -8.14
C PHE A 102 -11.21 3.05 -6.73
N SER A 103 -11.75 2.28 -5.80
CA SER A 103 -11.77 2.62 -4.38
C SER A 103 -11.56 1.40 -3.51
N PHE A 104 -11.06 1.65 -2.31
CA PHE A 104 -10.86 0.65 -1.28
C PHE A 104 -11.67 1.01 -0.04
N TYR A 105 -12.26 0.00 0.57
CA TYR A 105 -12.69 -0.01 1.95
C TYR A 105 -11.90 -1.09 2.66
N LEU A 106 -11.25 -0.77 3.78
CA LEU A 106 -10.57 -1.73 4.63
C LEU A 106 -11.26 -1.70 5.98
N ALA A 107 -11.65 -2.87 6.49
CA ALA A 107 -12.29 -2.96 7.79
C ALA A 107 -11.26 -2.65 8.88
N ALA A 108 -11.62 -1.77 9.81
CA ALA A 108 -10.77 -1.43 10.95
C ALA A 108 -10.73 -2.54 12.01
N ASP A 109 -11.81 -3.34 12.09
CA ASP A 109 -11.93 -4.45 13.02
C ASP A 109 -11.27 -5.70 12.44
N PRO A 110 -10.17 -6.22 13.03
CA PRO A 110 -9.50 -7.42 12.54
C PRO A 110 -10.36 -8.68 12.68
N SER A 111 -11.43 -8.65 13.48
CA SER A 111 -12.39 -9.75 13.62
C SER A 111 -13.52 -9.71 12.58
N ALA A 112 -13.56 -8.67 11.74
CA ALA A 112 -14.59 -8.53 10.71
C ALA A 112 -14.54 -9.70 9.72
N THR A 113 -15.70 -10.30 9.43
CA THR A 113 -15.84 -11.38 8.46
C THR A 113 -15.52 -10.94 7.03
N ILE A 114 -15.69 -9.65 6.74
CA ILE A 114 -15.30 -9.01 5.48
C ILE A 114 -14.17 -8.02 5.81
N GLY A 115 -12.93 -8.40 5.52
CA GLY A 115 -11.75 -7.57 5.81
C GLY A 115 -11.64 -6.31 4.94
N GLY A 116 -12.36 -6.26 3.82
CA GLY A 116 -12.37 -5.08 2.95
C GLY A 116 -13.11 -5.31 1.64
N GLU A 117 -13.15 -4.26 0.83
CA GLU A 117 -13.75 -4.25 -0.51
C GLU A 117 -12.88 -3.44 -1.47
N PHE A 118 -12.63 -3.99 -2.66
CA PHE A 118 -11.97 -3.30 -3.76
C PHE A 118 -12.97 -3.13 -4.90
N ILE A 119 -13.28 -1.88 -5.24
CA ILE A 119 -14.28 -1.53 -6.26
C ILE A 119 -13.56 -0.94 -7.46
N ILE A 120 -13.76 -1.55 -8.64
CA ILE A 120 -13.27 -1.00 -9.91
C ILE A 120 -14.41 -0.27 -10.61
N GLY A 121 -14.15 0.98 -11.00
CA GLY A 121 -15.05 1.81 -11.79
C GLY A 121 -16.12 2.56 -10.98
N GLY A 122 -15.99 2.60 -9.65
CA GLY A 122 -16.97 3.23 -8.77
C GLY A 122 -16.48 3.44 -7.35
N ILE A 123 -17.38 4.01 -6.54
CA ILE A 123 -17.20 4.29 -5.11
C ILE A 123 -18.51 3.89 -4.42
N ASP A 124 -18.44 3.06 -3.37
CA ASP A 124 -19.60 2.74 -2.56
C ASP A 124 -19.82 3.80 -1.47
N LYS A 125 -20.94 4.52 -1.57
CA LYS A 125 -21.34 5.55 -0.60
C LYS A 125 -21.70 4.98 0.77
N SER A 126 -21.97 3.69 0.88
CA SER A 126 -22.25 3.04 2.17
C SER A 126 -20.99 2.89 3.04
N LYS A 127 -19.80 3.02 2.45
CA LYS A 127 -18.51 2.75 3.12
C LYS A 127 -17.83 3.98 3.72
N TYR A 128 -18.38 5.18 3.54
CA TYR A 128 -17.80 6.40 4.08
C TYR A 128 -18.87 7.39 4.54
N ILE A 129 -18.49 8.27 5.46
CA ILE A 129 -19.32 9.38 5.94
C ILE A 129 -18.77 10.70 5.42
N GLY A 130 -19.64 11.72 5.34
CA GLY A 130 -19.23 13.05 4.92
C GLY A 130 -18.89 13.14 3.43
N ARG A 131 -17.84 13.90 3.11
CA ARG A 131 -17.43 14.22 1.74
C ARG A 131 -16.02 13.69 1.47
N ILE A 132 -15.78 13.27 0.23
CA ILE A 132 -14.45 12.88 -0.22
C ILE A 132 -13.63 14.14 -0.49
N THR A 133 -12.46 14.23 0.14
CA THR A 133 -11.45 15.26 -0.16
C THR A 133 -10.64 14.79 -1.36
N TYR A 134 -10.74 15.51 -2.48
CA TYR A 134 -9.94 15.26 -3.66
C TYR A 134 -8.73 16.20 -3.70
N PHE A 135 -7.58 15.67 -4.10
CA PHE A 135 -6.38 16.44 -4.33
C PHE A 135 -5.68 15.98 -5.60
N ARG A 136 -4.86 16.86 -6.16
CA ARG A 136 -4.09 16.55 -7.38
C ARG A 136 -2.88 15.71 -6.99
N ALA A 137 -2.58 14.73 -7.83
CA ALA A 137 -1.30 14.05 -7.74
C ALA A 137 -0.16 15.05 -7.92
N SER A 138 0.87 14.96 -7.09
CA SER A 138 2.06 15.82 -7.15
C SER A 138 2.99 15.44 -8.29
N VAL A 139 2.92 14.19 -8.75
CA VAL A 139 3.54 13.71 -9.98
C VAL A 139 2.48 13.05 -10.85
N LYS A 140 2.51 13.36 -12.15
CA LYS A 140 1.58 12.80 -13.12
C LYS A 140 1.66 11.27 -13.10
N ASP A 141 0.51 10.61 -13.13
CA ASP A 141 0.37 9.15 -13.24
C ASP A 141 0.95 8.35 -12.05
N MET A 142 1.15 8.99 -10.89
CA MET A 142 1.51 8.34 -9.63
C MET A 142 0.45 8.61 -8.55
N TYR A 143 0.22 7.66 -7.64
CA TYR A 143 -0.60 7.88 -6.43
C TYR A 143 0.20 8.61 -5.35
N GLN A 144 0.83 9.71 -5.78
CA GLN A 144 1.69 10.54 -4.96
C GLN A 144 1.04 11.91 -4.80
N ALA A 145 1.06 12.46 -3.61
CA ALA A 145 0.58 13.81 -3.32
C ALA A 145 1.53 14.54 -2.37
N THR A 146 1.13 15.72 -1.92
CA THR A 146 1.84 16.47 -0.88
C THR A 146 0.91 16.70 0.30
N PHE A 147 1.44 16.57 1.51
CA PHE A 147 0.77 17.06 2.71
C PHE A 147 1.35 18.41 3.10
N THR A 148 0.53 19.22 3.76
CA THR A 148 0.91 20.54 4.28
C THR A 148 1.71 20.39 5.57
N SER A 149 1.23 19.56 6.48
CA SER A 149 1.88 19.33 7.78
C SER A 149 1.50 17.99 8.40
N ILE A 150 2.37 17.49 9.27
CA ILE A 150 2.06 16.47 10.27
C ILE A 150 2.23 17.11 11.64
N THR A 151 1.19 17.01 12.47
CA THR A 151 1.15 17.64 13.79
C THR A 151 0.82 16.63 14.88
N VAL A 152 1.45 16.79 16.04
CA VAL A 152 1.17 16.04 17.28
C VAL A 152 1.13 17.05 18.42
N ASN A 153 0.12 17.01 19.29
CA ASN A 153 -0.03 18.00 20.36
C ASN A 153 0.04 19.46 19.88
N ASN A 154 -0.51 19.76 18.70
CA ASN A 154 -0.42 21.07 18.03
C ASN A 154 1.01 21.52 17.64
N HIS A 155 2.01 20.65 17.77
CA HIS A 155 3.37 20.89 17.29
C HIS A 155 3.58 20.25 15.92
N GLN A 156 4.00 21.05 14.94
CA GLN A 156 4.37 20.54 13.63
C GLN A 156 5.70 19.77 13.69
N ILE A 157 5.67 18.53 13.23
CA ILE A 157 6.85 17.64 13.21
C ILE A 157 7.45 17.48 11.82
N SER A 158 6.68 17.77 10.77
CA SER A 158 7.11 17.66 9.38
C SER A 158 7.71 18.96 8.84
N ASP A 159 8.51 18.83 7.79
CA ASP A 159 8.79 19.97 6.92
C ASP A 159 7.54 20.30 6.08
N SER A 160 7.45 21.51 5.55
CA SER A 160 6.33 21.94 4.71
C SER A 160 6.40 21.31 3.33
N ASN A 161 5.24 20.95 2.75
CA ASN A 161 5.08 20.46 1.37
C ASN A 161 5.85 19.17 1.03
N GLN A 162 6.02 18.26 2.00
CA GLN A 162 6.62 16.95 1.75
C GLN A 162 5.68 16.06 0.93
N GLN A 163 6.29 15.18 0.12
CA GLN A 163 5.58 14.22 -0.72
C GLN A 163 5.27 12.93 0.05
N PHE A 164 4.17 12.30 -0.31
CA PHE A 164 3.78 10.98 0.17
C PHE A 164 3.12 10.15 -0.94
N TYR A 165 3.19 8.83 -0.83
CA TYR A 165 2.40 7.91 -1.64
C TYR A 165 1.24 7.34 -0.83
N LEU A 166 0.12 7.07 -1.50
CA LEU A 166 -0.93 6.20 -0.98
C LEU A 166 -0.64 4.77 -1.45
N ASP A 167 -0.33 3.86 -0.53
CA ASP A 167 0.10 2.51 -0.87
C ASP A 167 -0.66 1.43 -0.09
N THR A 168 -1.65 0.82 -0.75
CA THR A 168 -2.40 -0.32 -0.20
C THR A 168 -1.58 -1.60 -0.03
N GLY A 169 -0.34 -1.64 -0.56
CA GLY A 169 0.59 -2.76 -0.38
C GLY A 169 1.37 -2.72 0.92
N THR A 170 1.38 -1.58 1.62
CA THR A 170 2.14 -1.35 2.85
C THR A 170 1.20 -1.25 4.04
N ALA A 171 1.48 -1.99 5.12
CA ALA A 171 0.63 -2.00 6.30
C ALA A 171 0.88 -0.83 7.26
N PHE A 172 2.11 -0.29 7.25
CA PHE A 172 2.61 0.67 8.22
C PHE A 172 2.81 2.04 7.56
N ILE A 173 2.74 3.11 8.35
CA ILE A 173 3.05 4.45 7.86
C ILE A 173 4.56 4.64 7.94
N ILE A 174 5.21 4.68 6.78
CA ILE A 174 6.66 4.75 6.68
C ILE A 174 7.07 6.20 6.40
N GLY A 175 8.10 6.69 7.09
CA GLY A 175 8.60 8.05 6.88
C GLY A 175 10.11 8.21 7.11
N PRO A 176 10.65 9.41 6.86
CA PRO A 176 12.07 9.69 7.05
C PRO A 176 12.52 9.42 8.50
N PRO A 177 13.66 8.75 8.74
CA PRO A 177 14.08 8.36 10.09
C PRO A 177 14.12 9.51 11.10
N LYS A 178 14.59 10.70 10.68
CA LYS A 178 14.63 11.90 11.54
C LYS A 178 13.22 12.35 11.95
N GLN A 179 12.27 12.28 11.03
CA GLN A 179 10.89 12.71 11.23
C GLN A 179 10.12 11.70 12.09
N ILE A 180 10.29 10.40 11.84
CA ILE A 180 9.69 9.32 12.65
C ILE A 180 10.23 9.34 14.08
N ARG A 181 11.53 9.55 14.28
CA ARG A 181 12.08 9.74 15.62
C ARG A 181 11.47 10.94 16.34
N LYS A 182 11.30 12.09 15.65
CA LYS A 182 10.64 13.27 16.22
C LYS A 182 9.16 12.99 16.53
N LEU A 183 8.46 12.26 15.66
CA LEU A 183 7.09 11.81 15.87
C LEU A 183 6.96 10.98 17.15
N HIS A 184 7.77 9.93 17.29
CA HIS A 184 7.75 9.06 18.48
C HIS A 184 8.07 9.81 19.77
N GLN A 185 9.03 10.75 19.73
CA GLN A 185 9.33 11.62 20.87
C GLN A 185 8.13 12.52 21.26
N GLN A 186 7.38 13.06 20.29
CA GLN A 186 6.22 13.90 20.56
C GLN A 186 4.99 13.10 21.03
N ILE A 187 4.85 11.85 20.59
CA ILE A 187 3.83 10.93 21.08
C ILE A 187 4.15 10.45 22.50
N GLY A 188 5.44 10.30 22.83
CA GLY A 188 5.92 9.77 24.12
C GLY A 188 6.22 8.26 24.09
N LEU A 189 6.58 7.73 22.92
CA LEU A 189 6.94 6.31 22.77
C LEU A 189 8.41 6.07 23.12
N THR A 190 8.71 4.86 23.60
CA THR A 190 10.08 4.43 23.93
C THR A 190 10.51 3.32 22.99
N TYR A 191 11.74 3.39 22.48
CA TYR A 191 12.28 2.31 21.66
C TYR A 191 12.71 1.13 22.54
N ASN A 192 12.33 -0.09 22.14
CA ASN A 192 12.72 -1.32 22.80
C ASN A 192 13.64 -2.13 21.87
N ASP A 193 14.92 -2.21 22.22
CA ASP A 193 15.95 -2.88 21.41
C ASP A 193 15.67 -4.38 21.19
N LYS A 194 14.98 -5.05 22.12
CA LYS A 194 14.69 -6.48 22.00
C LYS A 194 13.58 -6.76 20.99
N LEU A 195 12.61 -5.85 20.90
CA LEU A 195 11.47 -5.96 20.01
C LEU A 195 11.70 -5.26 18.66
N ASP A 196 12.80 -4.50 18.53
CA ASP A 196 13.08 -3.62 17.40
C ASP A 196 11.88 -2.70 17.06
N ALA A 197 11.24 -2.16 18.09
CA ALA A 197 9.99 -1.41 17.94
C ALA A 197 9.89 -0.25 18.94
N TYR A 198 9.15 0.79 18.55
CA TYR A 198 8.71 1.83 19.49
C TYR A 198 7.42 1.38 20.17
N VAL A 199 7.46 1.34 21.50
CA VAL A 199 6.43 0.76 22.35
C VAL A 199 5.86 1.77 23.35
N VAL A 200 4.70 1.43 23.87
CA VAL A 200 4.01 2.10 24.98
C VAL A 200 3.47 1.04 25.94
N ASN A 201 3.27 1.40 27.21
CA ASN A 201 2.46 0.58 28.10
C ASN A 201 1.04 0.42 27.51
N CYS A 202 0.57 -0.81 27.36
CA CYS A 202 -0.74 -1.10 26.79
C CYS A 202 -1.90 -0.44 27.56
N ASP A 203 -1.75 -0.21 28.86
CA ASP A 203 -2.76 0.47 29.69
C ASP A 203 -2.82 1.99 29.42
N ASP A 204 -1.76 2.54 28.84
CA ASP A 204 -1.63 3.98 28.55
C ASP A 204 -1.89 4.31 27.09
N LYS A 205 -2.08 3.31 26.21
CA LYS A 205 -2.19 3.52 24.76
C LYS A 205 -3.28 4.52 24.36
N LEU A 206 -4.43 4.49 25.03
CA LEU A 206 -5.56 5.38 24.72
C LEU A 206 -5.36 6.82 25.23
N LYS A 207 -4.32 7.06 26.04
CA LYS A 207 -3.95 8.40 26.54
C LYS A 207 -3.02 9.15 25.59
N LEU A 208 -2.52 8.47 24.56
CA LEU A 208 -1.62 9.06 23.58
C LEU A 208 -2.33 10.13 22.74
N PRO A 209 -1.60 11.12 22.20
CA PRO A 209 -2.20 12.16 21.38
C PRO A 209 -2.62 11.65 20.01
N SER A 210 -3.57 12.32 19.35
CA SER A 210 -3.81 12.07 17.93
C SER A 210 -2.64 12.61 17.08
N VAL A 211 -2.34 11.90 16.00
CA VAL A 211 -1.42 12.37 14.95
C VAL A 211 -2.25 12.90 13.79
N VAL A 212 -2.08 14.16 13.41
CA VAL A 212 -2.91 14.79 12.38
C VAL A 212 -2.09 15.07 11.13
N PHE A 213 -2.46 14.42 10.03
CA PHE A 213 -1.96 14.71 8.69
C PHE A 213 -2.86 15.75 8.04
N THR A 214 -2.31 16.89 7.63
CA THR A 214 -3.07 17.90 6.89
C THR A 214 -2.80 17.74 5.39
N ILE A 215 -3.78 17.24 4.65
CA ILE A 215 -3.67 16.98 3.20
C ILE A 215 -4.68 17.86 2.49
N ALA A 216 -4.24 18.64 1.50
CA ALA A 216 -5.09 19.59 0.77
C ALA A 216 -5.89 20.53 1.69
N ASN A 217 -5.24 21.05 2.74
CA ASN A 217 -5.84 21.90 3.78
C ASN A 217 -7.00 21.24 4.55
N GLN A 218 -7.10 19.91 4.53
CA GLN A 218 -8.05 19.14 5.32
C GLN A 218 -7.30 18.29 6.36
N PRO A 219 -7.69 18.35 7.64
CA PRO A 219 -7.07 17.53 8.68
C PRO A 219 -7.60 16.09 8.63
N PHE A 220 -6.68 15.13 8.69
CA PHE A 220 -6.93 13.70 8.82
C PHE A 220 -6.31 13.21 10.13
N PRO A 221 -7.07 13.23 11.25
CA PRO A 221 -6.59 12.75 12.53
C PRO A 221 -6.54 11.22 12.58
N LEU A 222 -5.42 10.68 13.03
CA LEU A 222 -5.28 9.29 13.47
C LEU A 222 -5.31 9.26 15.00
N THR A 223 -6.30 8.55 15.53
CA THR A 223 -6.43 8.26 16.97
C THR A 223 -5.44 7.18 17.40
N PRO A 224 -5.08 7.09 18.70
CA PRO A 224 -4.17 6.05 19.18
C PRO A 224 -4.59 4.63 18.80
N GLU A 225 -5.89 4.34 18.77
CA GLU A 225 -6.44 3.06 18.35
C GLU A 225 -6.12 2.70 16.89
N GLN A 226 -5.85 3.71 16.05
CA GLN A 226 -5.56 3.52 14.63
C GLN A 226 -4.06 3.37 14.34
N TYR A 227 -3.18 3.84 15.24
CA TYR A 227 -1.73 3.78 15.02
C TYR A 227 -0.97 2.96 16.07
N ILE A 228 -1.63 2.48 17.13
CA ILE A 228 -1.06 1.53 18.08
C ILE A 228 -1.70 0.16 17.88
N TYR A 229 -0.86 -0.84 17.58
CA TYR A 229 -1.27 -2.24 17.51
C TYR A 229 -0.79 -3.00 18.75
N THR A 230 -1.46 -4.12 19.04
CA THR A 230 -1.06 -5.07 20.08
C THR A 230 -0.52 -6.33 19.42
N ASN A 231 0.62 -6.82 19.90
CA ASN A 231 1.24 -8.05 19.42
C ASN A 231 1.86 -8.81 20.61
N THR A 232 2.42 -9.99 20.38
CA THR A 232 3.07 -10.80 21.41
C THR A 232 4.54 -11.02 21.11
N ASP A 233 5.40 -10.98 22.13
CA ASP A 233 6.81 -11.34 21.99
C ASP A 233 7.00 -12.87 21.83
N ASP A 234 8.25 -13.32 21.69
CA ASP A 234 8.60 -14.75 21.55
C ASP A 234 8.16 -15.61 22.75
N ASN A 235 7.86 -15.00 23.89
CA ASN A 235 7.37 -15.66 25.10
C ASN A 235 5.87 -15.46 25.31
N GLU A 236 5.14 -15.06 24.27
CA GLU A 236 3.69 -14.78 24.28
C GLU A 236 3.27 -13.61 25.19
N ASN A 237 4.20 -12.75 25.63
CA ASN A 237 3.83 -11.57 26.41
C ASN A 237 3.29 -10.48 25.49
N PRO A 238 2.12 -9.88 25.79
CA PRO A 238 1.57 -8.82 24.97
C PRO A 238 2.41 -7.54 25.10
N TYR A 239 2.61 -6.86 23.98
CA TYR A 239 3.18 -5.52 23.91
C TYR A 239 2.36 -4.64 22.96
N CYS A 240 2.45 -3.32 23.16
CA CYS A 240 1.80 -2.34 22.31
C CYS A 240 2.85 -1.50 21.59
N ALA A 241 2.75 -1.46 20.27
CA ALA A 241 3.72 -0.79 19.41
C ALA A 241 3.02 0.09 18.36
N THR A 242 3.79 1.02 17.82
CA THR A 242 3.32 1.95 16.79
C THR A 242 3.41 1.38 15.38
N THR A 243 2.46 1.72 14.52
CA THR A 243 2.51 1.44 13.07
C THR A 243 3.35 2.45 12.29
N PHE A 244 3.97 3.43 12.96
CA PHE A 244 4.90 4.38 12.35
C PHE A 244 6.31 3.81 12.29
N GLU A 245 6.87 3.69 11.09
CA GLU A 245 8.19 3.10 10.86
C GLU A 245 9.15 4.03 10.11
N SER A 246 10.43 3.89 10.42
CA SER A 246 11.48 4.58 9.68
C SER A 246 11.77 3.83 8.39
N GLY A 247 11.64 4.50 7.25
CA GLY A 247 12.01 3.91 5.96
C GLY A 247 13.47 3.45 5.98
N ARG A 248 13.72 2.22 5.55
CA ARG A 248 15.08 1.78 5.23
C ARG A 248 15.54 2.63 4.04
N SER A 249 16.78 3.14 4.03
CA SER A 249 17.29 4.07 3.01
C SER A 249 17.39 3.51 1.57
N TYR A 250 16.54 2.56 1.18
CA TYR A 250 16.52 1.93 -0.12
C TYR A 250 15.15 2.14 -0.78
N GLY A 251 15.03 3.17 -1.63
CA GLY A 251 14.07 3.16 -2.74
C GLY A 251 13.14 4.36 -2.87
N ALA A 252 12.69 4.98 -1.78
CA ALA A 252 11.78 6.12 -1.86
C ALA A 252 12.43 7.36 -1.26
N ASN A 253 13.43 7.98 -1.91
CA ASN A 253 13.98 9.34 -1.72
C ASN A 253 13.69 10.13 -0.40
N GLY A 254 13.65 9.49 0.78
CA GLY A 254 13.10 10.09 2.00
C GLY A 254 11.63 10.53 1.91
N GLN A 255 10.76 9.76 1.26
CA GLN A 255 9.33 10.07 1.10
C GLN A 255 8.45 9.24 2.04
N ASN A 256 7.27 9.76 2.39
CA ASN A 256 6.35 9.04 3.28
C ASN A 256 5.47 8.06 2.49
N LEU A 257 5.22 6.88 3.04
CA LEU A 257 4.22 5.94 2.55
C LEU A 257 3.06 5.92 3.54
N LEU A 258 1.87 6.26 3.04
CA LEU A 258 0.61 6.33 3.79
C LEU A 258 -0.38 5.28 3.32
#